data_AF-A0AAX2AJU8-F1
#
_entry.id   AF-A0AAX2AJU8-F1
#
_cell.length_a   1.000
_cell.length_b   1.000
_cell.length_c   1.000
_cell.angle_alpha   90.00
_cell.angle_beta   90.00
_cell.angle_gamma   90.00
#
_symmetry.space_group_name_H-M   'P 1'
#
loop_
_entity.id
_entity.type
_entity.pdbx_description
1 polymer ?
#
loop_
_entity_poly.entity_id
_entity_poly.type
_entity_poly.pdbx_seq_one_letter_code
_entity_poly.pdbx_strand_id
1 'polypeptide(L)'
;MEIYEKINQILKEKKLTKKEFAARLLAINPKVNRVGEAPSVSSIYAYLNGTSSIKADFIPFIAEALNVAEQELFEDNTNNRTRYLKYILKDLSKNELELIKNRIEDLCHWEQAMTKQVEKIYAYKTNKDKIDELISLLPYMPDALYDNVIKKVREIKDFTDSY
;
A
#
# COMPACT_ATOMS: atom_id res chain seq x y z
N MET A 1 -18.73 5.08 11.26
CA MET A 1 -18.04 4.13 12.15
C MET A 1 -17.57 4.89 13.38
N GLU A 2 -17.85 4.38 14.57
CA GLU A 2 -17.44 5.03 15.83
C GLU A 2 -15.94 4.89 16.07
N ILE A 3 -15.34 5.80 16.84
CA ILE A 3 -13.88 5.83 17.08
C ILE A 3 -13.37 4.52 17.68
N TYR A 4 -14.12 3.90 18.61
CA TYR A 4 -13.70 2.64 19.22
C TYR A 4 -13.70 1.47 18.23
N GLU A 5 -14.60 1.49 17.24
CA GLU A 5 -14.62 0.51 16.15
C GLU A 5 -13.39 0.69 15.26
N LYS A 6 -13.05 1.94 14.93
CA LYS A 6 -11.84 2.27 14.17
C LYS A 6 -10.57 1.82 14.91
N ILE A 7 -10.48 2.07 16.21
CA ILE A 7 -9.37 1.60 17.05
C ILE A 7 -9.25 0.07 16.96
N ASN A 8 -10.34 -0.66 17.16
CA ASN A 8 -10.33 -2.12 17.06
C ASN A 8 -9.95 -2.64 15.67
N GLN A 9 -10.34 -1.94 14.61
CA GLN A 9 -9.90 -2.25 13.25
C GLN A 9 -8.39 -2.09 13.10
N ILE A 10 -7.82 -0.96 13.55
CA ILE A 10 -6.37 -0.71 13.51
C ILE A 10 -5.60 -1.77 14.31
N LEU A 11 -6.11 -2.16 15.48
CA LEU A 11 -5.54 -3.24 16.29
C LEU A 11 -5.45 -4.55 15.49
N LYS A 12 -6.52 -4.90 14.76
CA LYS A 12 -6.56 -6.10 13.92
C LYS A 12 -5.58 -6.02 12.76
N GLU A 13 -5.52 -4.89 12.05
CA GLU A 13 -4.60 -4.66 10.94
C GLU A 13 -3.12 -4.76 11.37
N LYS A 14 -2.80 -4.21 12.55
CA LYS A 14 -1.46 -4.26 13.14
C LYS A 14 -1.15 -5.56 13.90
N LYS A 15 -2.08 -6.53 13.93
CA LYS A 15 -1.97 -7.78 14.72
C LYS A 15 -1.65 -7.55 16.19
N LEU A 16 -2.24 -6.51 16.78
CA LEU A 16 -1.98 -6.07 18.14
C LEU A 16 -3.16 -6.43 19.05
N THR A 17 -2.89 -7.03 20.20
CA THR A 17 -3.94 -7.41 21.16
C THR A 17 -4.40 -6.22 21.98
N LYS A 18 -5.67 -6.23 22.43
CA LYS A 18 -6.20 -5.21 23.37
C LYS A 18 -5.33 -5.06 24.63
N LYS A 19 -4.72 -6.16 25.09
CA LYS A 19 -3.82 -6.19 26.25
C LYS A 19 -2.52 -5.43 25.97
N GLU A 20 -1.88 -5.69 24.82
CA GLU A 20 -0.67 -4.97 24.41
C GLU A 20 -0.95 -3.49 24.19
N PHE A 21 -2.11 -3.15 23.60
CA PHE A 21 -2.52 -1.77 23.44
C PHE A 21 -2.66 -1.06 24.77
N ALA A 22 -3.38 -1.65 25.73
CA ALA A 22 -3.53 -1.07 27.06
C ALA A 22 -2.18 -0.87 27.76
N ALA A 23 -1.27 -1.83 27.64
CA ALA A 23 0.08 -1.71 28.18
C ALA A 23 0.87 -0.56 27.55
N ARG A 24 0.84 -0.41 26.22
CA ARG A 24 1.49 0.69 25.50
C ARG A 24 0.90 2.05 25.88
N LEU A 25 -0.42 2.12 25.96
CA LEU A 25 -1.13 3.34 26.31
C LEU A 25 -0.79 3.79 27.74
N LEU A 26 -0.69 2.86 28.69
CA LEU A 26 -0.27 3.17 30.06
C LEU A 26 1.20 3.57 30.14
N ALA A 27 2.07 3.00 29.30
CA ALA A 27 3.49 3.34 29.27
C ALA A 27 3.76 4.80 28.84
N ILE A 28 2.86 5.39 28.05
CA ILE A 28 2.91 6.80 27.64
C ILE A 28 2.49 7.75 28.79
N ASN A 29 1.95 7.19 29.89
CA ASN A 29 1.46 7.92 31.05
C ASN A 29 0.51 9.08 30.69
N PRO A 30 -0.64 8.77 30.05
CA PRO A 30 -1.52 9.77 29.48
C PRO A 30 -2.26 10.52 30.58
N LYS A 31 -1.96 11.80 30.74
CA LYS A 31 -2.56 12.65 31.78
C LYS A 31 -3.78 13.36 31.21
N VAL A 32 -4.98 12.87 31.54
CA VAL A 32 -6.24 13.42 31.03
C VAL A 32 -6.86 14.33 32.10
N ASN A 33 -6.91 15.64 31.82
CA ASN A 33 -7.49 16.73 32.64
C ASN A 33 -6.72 17.12 33.93
N ARG A 34 -7.13 18.24 34.55
CA ARG A 34 -6.51 18.94 35.70
C ARG A 34 -6.10 18.08 36.92
N VAL A 35 -6.59 16.85 37.03
CA VAL A 35 -6.27 15.91 38.12
C VAL A 35 -5.06 15.02 37.76
N GLY A 36 -4.73 14.86 36.47
CA GLY A 36 -3.51 14.18 36.02
C GLY A 36 -3.50 12.66 36.17
N GLU A 37 -4.64 12.03 36.42
CA GLU A 37 -4.72 10.58 36.60
C GLU A 37 -4.78 9.83 35.28
N ALA A 38 -3.88 8.87 35.11
CA ALA A 38 -3.89 7.93 34.00
C ALA A 38 -5.14 7.03 34.09
N PRO A 39 -5.75 6.66 32.96
CA PRO A 39 -6.91 5.77 32.96
C PRO A 39 -6.53 4.40 33.48
N SER A 40 -7.45 3.75 34.20
CA SER A 40 -7.26 2.36 34.60
C SER A 40 -7.33 1.41 33.39
N VAL A 41 -6.75 0.22 33.53
CA VAL A 41 -6.90 -0.87 32.53
C VAL A 41 -8.38 -1.13 32.22
N SER A 42 -9.24 -1.14 33.25
CA SER A 42 -10.69 -1.34 33.08
C SER A 42 -11.33 -0.24 32.24
N SER A 43 -10.91 1.01 32.44
CA SER A 43 -11.38 2.16 31.65
C SER A 43 -10.97 2.02 30.19
N ILE A 44 -9.75 1.56 29.92
CA ILE A 44 -9.26 1.32 28.56
C ILE A 44 -10.11 0.24 27.86
N TYR A 45 -10.40 -0.87 28.55
CA TYR A 45 -11.28 -1.91 27.98
C TYR A 45 -12.70 -1.40 27.75
N ALA A 46 -13.23 -0.57 28.64
CA ALA A 46 -14.55 0.04 28.45
C ALA A 46 -14.60 0.93 27.20
N TYR A 47 -13.54 1.69 26.92
CA TYR A 47 -13.40 2.44 25.66
C TYR A 47 -13.38 1.51 24.45
N LEU A 48 -12.54 0.46 24.47
CA LEU A 48 -12.42 -0.48 23.35
C LEU A 48 -13.69 -1.30 23.10
N ASN A 49 -14.58 -1.40 24.07
CA ASN A 49 -15.86 -2.09 23.95
C ASN A 49 -17.03 -1.14 23.65
N GLY A 50 -16.77 0.17 23.56
CA GLY A 50 -17.82 1.18 23.33
C GLY A 50 -18.76 1.39 24.52
N THR A 51 -18.46 0.83 25.70
CA THR A 51 -19.29 0.98 26.91
C THR A 51 -19.02 2.28 27.65
N SER A 52 -17.99 3.03 27.26
CA SER A 52 -17.68 4.35 27.79
C SER A 52 -17.15 5.25 26.67
N SER A 53 -17.52 6.52 26.71
CA SER A 53 -17.05 7.50 25.73
C SER A 53 -15.57 7.84 25.93
N ILE A 54 -14.86 7.97 24.81
CA ILE A 54 -13.46 8.40 24.79
C ILE A 54 -13.43 9.93 24.91
N LYS A 55 -12.68 10.46 25.88
CA LYS A 55 -12.48 11.91 26.02
C LYS A 55 -11.60 12.43 24.88
N ALA A 56 -11.90 13.61 24.34
CA ALA A 56 -11.14 14.22 23.25
C ALA A 56 -9.65 14.37 23.57
N ASP A 57 -9.32 14.80 24.79
CA ASP A 57 -7.93 14.96 25.27
C ASP A 57 -7.16 13.63 25.34
N PHE A 58 -7.85 12.49 25.20
CA PHE A 58 -7.25 11.16 25.19
C PHE A 58 -6.85 10.67 23.79
N ILE A 59 -7.41 11.29 22.74
CA ILE A 59 -7.19 10.93 21.34
C ILE A 59 -5.71 10.98 20.94
N PRO A 60 -4.91 12.00 21.30
CA PRO A 60 -3.49 12.05 20.97
C PRO A 60 -2.71 10.85 21.51
N PHE A 61 -2.97 10.47 22.77
CA PHE A 61 -2.30 9.35 23.41
C PHE A 61 -2.71 8.00 22.82
N ILE A 62 -3.97 7.86 22.40
CA ILE A 62 -4.42 6.67 21.67
C ILE A 62 -3.69 6.54 20.34
N ALA A 63 -3.58 7.64 19.59
CA ALA A 63 -2.88 7.67 18.30
C ALA A 63 -1.39 7.32 18.46
N GLU A 64 -0.74 7.88 19.47
CA GLU A 64 0.65 7.59 19.84
C GLU A 64 0.84 6.12 20.22
N ALA A 65 -0.02 5.56 21.09
CA ALA A 65 0.05 4.16 21.50
C ALA A 65 -0.14 3.18 20.32
N LEU A 66 -0.91 3.59 19.33
CA LEU A 66 -1.14 2.85 18.08
C LEU A 66 -0.06 3.12 17.03
N ASN A 67 0.78 4.14 17.21
CA ASN A 67 1.73 4.64 16.21
C ASN A 67 1.03 4.94 14.87
N VAL A 68 0.02 5.79 14.91
CA VAL A 68 -0.75 6.30 13.76
C VAL A 68 -0.95 7.81 13.90
N ALA A 69 -1.31 8.49 12.81
CA ALA A 69 -1.75 9.87 12.92
C ALA A 69 -3.14 9.94 13.61
N GLU A 70 -3.41 10.97 14.40
CA GLU A 70 -4.71 11.14 15.08
C GLU A 70 -5.90 11.06 14.12
N GLN A 71 -5.72 11.59 12.91
CA GLN A 71 -6.72 11.62 11.85
C GLN A 71 -7.14 10.21 11.41
N GLU A 72 -6.27 9.21 11.56
CA GLU A 72 -6.60 7.81 11.24
C GLU A 72 -7.61 7.19 12.20
N LEU A 73 -7.84 7.81 13.37
CA LEU A 73 -8.86 7.39 14.33
C LEU A 73 -10.28 7.84 13.92
N PHE A 74 -10.37 8.76 12.97
CA PHE A 74 -11.64 9.31 12.48
C PHE A 74 -12.00 8.74 11.11
N GLU A 75 -13.22 9.07 10.68
CA GLU A 75 -13.77 8.52 9.45
C GLU A 75 -12.97 8.95 8.22
N ASP A 76 -12.48 7.95 7.49
CA ASP A 76 -11.65 8.15 6.30
C ASP A 76 -12.56 8.33 5.08
N ASN A 77 -12.70 9.58 4.62
CA ASN A 77 -13.34 9.87 3.35
C ASN A 77 -12.39 10.62 2.43
N THR A 78 -12.59 10.45 1.12
CA THR A 78 -11.73 11.01 0.08
C THR A 78 -11.55 12.53 0.20
N ASN A 79 -12.58 13.24 0.65
CA ASN A 79 -12.54 14.69 0.81
C ASN A 79 -11.61 15.11 1.96
N ASN A 80 -11.69 14.41 3.10
CA ASN A 80 -10.84 14.64 4.26
C ASN A 80 -9.38 14.32 3.91
N ARG A 81 -9.12 13.16 3.29
CA ARG A 81 -7.77 12.80 2.80
C ARG A 81 -7.18 13.87 1.88
N THR A 82 -7.98 14.36 0.94
CA THR A 82 -7.55 15.40 -0.01
C THR A 82 -7.21 16.71 0.71
N ARG A 83 -7.99 17.09 1.72
CA ARG A 83 -7.72 18.29 2.54
C ARG A 83 -6.42 18.13 3.34
N TYR A 84 -6.20 16.99 3.97
CA TYR A 84 -4.97 16.72 4.71
C TYR A 84 -3.75 16.72 3.80
N LEU A 85 -3.85 16.10 2.62
CA LEU A 85 -2.78 16.11 1.63
C LEU A 85 -2.46 17.55 1.19
N LYS A 86 -3.47 18.37 0.87
CA LYS A 86 -3.26 19.79 0.53
C LYS A 86 -2.56 20.56 1.65
N TYR A 87 -2.90 20.26 2.91
CA TYR A 87 -2.27 20.90 4.05
C TYR A 87 -0.80 20.51 4.17
N ILE A 88 -0.48 19.22 4.09
CA ILE A 88 0.91 18.73 4.10
C ILE A 88 1.69 19.35 2.94
N LEU A 89 1.12 19.34 1.73
CA LEU A 89 1.75 19.89 0.52
C LEU A 89 2.03 21.39 0.57
N LYS A 90 1.36 22.14 1.46
CA LYS A 90 1.53 23.58 1.57
C LYS A 90 2.91 23.97 2.12
N ASP A 91 3.40 23.24 3.12
CA ASP A 91 4.59 23.57 3.88
C ASP A 91 5.53 22.35 3.97
N LEU A 92 5.90 21.80 2.81
CA LEU A 92 6.67 20.56 2.69
C LEU A 92 8.13 20.73 3.12
N SER A 93 8.62 19.85 4.01
CA SER A 93 10.05 19.74 4.29
C SER A 93 10.80 19.04 3.15
N LYS A 94 12.14 19.18 3.13
CA LYS A 94 12.99 18.48 2.15
C LYS A 94 12.87 16.95 2.25
N ASN A 95 12.77 16.42 3.47
CA ASN A 95 12.64 14.99 3.71
C ASN A 95 11.29 14.46 3.19
N GLU A 96 10.21 15.21 3.42
CA GLU A 96 8.89 14.85 2.90
C GLU A 96 8.84 14.94 1.36
N LEU A 97 9.53 15.90 0.75
CA LEU A 97 9.64 16.00 -0.70
C LEU A 97 10.29 14.76 -1.30
N GLU A 98 11.38 14.31 -0.68
CA GLU A 98 12.12 13.13 -1.12
C GLU A 98 11.28 11.86 -0.99
N LEU A 99 10.57 11.71 0.13
CA LEU A 99 9.63 10.59 0.33
C LEU A 99 8.54 10.55 -0.75
N ILE A 100 7.97 11.70 -1.10
CA ILE A 100 6.95 11.79 -2.15
C ILE A 100 7.54 11.45 -3.52
N LYS A 101 8.74 11.96 -3.85
CA LYS A 101 9.43 11.66 -5.11
C LYS A 101 9.70 10.18 -5.27
N ASN A 102 10.32 9.55 -4.28
CA ASN A 102 10.61 8.12 -4.30
C ASN A 102 9.33 7.30 -4.52
N ARG A 103 8.24 7.69 -3.86
CA ARG A 103 6.95 7.01 -4.05
C ARG A 103 6.39 7.19 -5.46
N ILE A 104 6.54 8.37 -6.06
CA ILE A 104 6.12 8.62 -7.45
C ILE A 104 6.99 7.80 -8.40
N GLU A 105 8.30 7.75 -8.19
CA GLU A 105 9.23 6.95 -8.99
C GLU A 105 8.84 5.47 -8.95
N ASP A 106 8.59 4.89 -7.77
CA ASP A 106 8.10 3.51 -7.62
C ASP A 106 6.82 3.25 -8.44
N LEU A 107 5.88 4.20 -8.40
CA LEU A 107 4.61 4.11 -9.15
C LEU A 107 4.83 4.20 -10.66
N CYS A 108 5.72 5.09 -11.12
CA CYS A 108 6.08 5.23 -12.52
C CYS A 108 6.84 4.00 -13.05
N HIS A 109 7.71 3.38 -12.24
CA HIS A 109 8.37 2.13 -12.62
C HIS A 109 7.36 0.99 -12.82
N TRP A 110 6.33 0.92 -11.99
CA TRP A 110 5.25 -0.05 -12.14
C TRP A 110 4.42 0.19 -13.43
N GLU A 111 4.13 1.45 -13.74
CA GLU A 111 3.42 1.85 -14.96
C GLU A 111 4.22 1.51 -16.23
N GLN A 112 5.53 1.75 -16.23
CA GLN A 112 6.42 1.41 -17.34
C GLN A 112 6.56 -0.11 -17.53
N ALA A 113 6.65 -0.87 -16.44
CA ALA A 113 6.70 -2.33 -16.49
C ALA A 113 5.40 -2.94 -17.05
N MET A 114 4.24 -2.38 -16.68
CA MET A 114 2.94 -2.83 -17.18
C MET A 114 2.73 -2.42 -18.65
N THR A 115 3.14 -1.21 -19.03
CA THR A 115 3.08 -0.72 -20.42
C THR A 115 3.93 -1.60 -21.35
N LYS A 116 5.16 -1.97 -20.96
CA LYS A 116 5.99 -2.92 -21.73
C LYS A 116 5.35 -4.31 -21.89
N GLN A 117 4.66 -4.81 -20.87
CA GLN A 117 3.94 -6.10 -20.97
C GLN A 117 2.71 -5.99 -21.88
N VAL A 118 1.97 -4.88 -21.80
CA VAL A 118 0.81 -4.62 -22.66
C VAL A 118 1.24 -4.41 -24.12
N GLU A 119 2.33 -3.71 -24.39
CA GLU A 119 2.93 -3.58 -25.74
C GLU A 119 3.35 -4.94 -26.31
N LYS A 120 3.96 -5.82 -25.51
CA LYS A 120 4.26 -7.21 -25.93
C LYS A 120 2.98 -7.98 -26.30
N ILE A 121 1.91 -7.84 -25.52
CA ILE A 121 0.61 -8.49 -25.78
C ILE A 121 -0.07 -7.90 -27.03
N TYR A 122 -0.03 -6.58 -27.21
CA TYR A 122 -0.59 -5.92 -28.40
C TYR A 122 0.19 -6.27 -29.67
N ALA A 123 1.53 -6.30 -29.62
CA ALA A 123 2.38 -6.73 -30.74
C ALA A 123 2.13 -8.20 -31.14
N TYR A 124 1.77 -9.05 -30.18
CA TYR A 124 1.34 -10.43 -30.44
C TYR A 124 -0.03 -10.45 -31.14
N LYS A 125 -0.95 -9.56 -30.74
CA LYS A 125 -2.29 -9.44 -31.33
C LYS A 125 -2.27 -8.85 -32.74
N THR A 126 -1.40 -7.89 -33.05
CA THR A 126 -1.24 -7.32 -34.41
C THR A 126 -0.51 -8.24 -35.38
N ASN A 127 0.23 -9.23 -34.90
CA ASN A 127 0.90 -10.24 -35.74
C ASN A 127 0.17 -11.58 -35.76
N LYS A 128 -1.03 -11.68 -35.16
CA LYS A 128 -1.78 -12.94 -35.09
C LYS A 128 -1.98 -13.58 -36.47
N ASP A 129 -2.38 -12.80 -37.46
CA ASP A 129 -2.59 -13.29 -38.82
C ASP A 129 -1.30 -13.83 -39.46
N LYS A 130 -0.16 -13.17 -39.21
CA LYS A 130 1.16 -13.61 -39.71
C LYS A 130 1.69 -14.84 -38.95
N ILE A 131 1.37 -14.96 -37.67
CA ILE A 131 1.72 -16.13 -36.85
C ILE A 131 0.88 -17.33 -37.29
N ASP A 132 -0.41 -17.14 -37.52
CA ASP A 132 -1.32 -18.19 -38.01
C ASP A 132 -0.90 -18.64 -39.43
N GLU A 133 -0.51 -17.71 -40.29
CA GLU A 133 0.10 -18.00 -41.59
C GLU A 133 1.41 -18.78 -41.44
N LEU A 134 2.34 -18.34 -40.59
CA LEU A 134 3.60 -19.02 -40.33
C LEU A 134 3.36 -20.46 -39.83
N ILE A 135 2.46 -20.65 -38.87
CA ILE A 135 2.09 -21.98 -38.34
C ILE A 135 1.54 -22.88 -39.46
N SER A 136 0.74 -22.33 -40.38
CA SER A 136 0.22 -23.08 -41.52
C SER A 136 1.31 -23.53 -42.51
N LEU A 137 2.43 -22.79 -42.57
CA LEU A 137 3.55 -23.06 -43.47
C LEU A 137 4.63 -23.96 -42.86
N LEU A 138 4.70 -24.06 -41.53
CA LEU A 138 5.66 -24.92 -40.82
C LEU A 138 5.70 -26.38 -41.36
N PRO A 139 4.57 -27.06 -41.63
CA PRO A 139 4.59 -28.44 -42.12
C PRO A 139 5.37 -28.66 -43.44
N TYR A 140 5.56 -27.59 -44.22
CA TYR A 140 6.27 -27.63 -45.49
C TYR A 140 7.75 -27.27 -45.37
N MET A 141 8.22 -26.94 -44.15
CA MET A 141 9.58 -26.48 -43.92
C MET A 141 10.56 -27.67 -43.82
N PRO A 142 11.71 -27.63 -44.50
CA PRO A 142 12.74 -28.66 -44.36
C PRO A 142 13.39 -28.67 -42.96
N ASP A 143 13.78 -29.83 -42.46
CA ASP A 143 14.38 -30.01 -41.13
C ASP A 143 15.62 -29.12 -40.88
N ALA A 144 16.49 -28.98 -41.89
CA ALA A 144 17.68 -28.12 -41.80
C ALA A 144 17.31 -26.63 -41.60
N LEU A 145 16.11 -26.22 -42.01
CA LEU A 145 15.62 -24.86 -41.80
C LEU A 145 14.95 -24.72 -40.42
N TYR A 146 14.28 -25.76 -39.91
CA TYR A 146 13.76 -25.79 -38.53
C TYR A 146 14.85 -25.47 -37.51
N ASP A 147 15.98 -26.17 -37.57
CA ASP A 147 17.05 -26.00 -36.61
C ASP A 147 17.65 -24.58 -36.66
N ASN A 148 17.79 -24.02 -37.86
CA ASN A 148 18.31 -22.68 -38.05
C ASN A 148 17.35 -21.60 -37.52
N VAL A 149 16.04 -21.77 -37.75
CA VAL A 149 15.01 -20.85 -37.23
C VAL A 149 14.98 -20.92 -35.70
N ILE A 150 14.95 -22.11 -35.12
CA ILE A 150 14.96 -22.30 -33.66
C ILE A 150 16.20 -21.66 -33.04
N LYS A 151 17.38 -21.90 -33.62
CA LYS A 151 18.64 -21.33 -33.14
C LYS A 151 18.59 -19.80 -33.14
N LYS A 152 18.22 -19.18 -34.26
CA LYS A 152 18.16 -17.71 -34.38
C LYS A 152 17.13 -17.09 -33.44
N VAL A 153 15.94 -17.69 -33.31
CA VAL A 153 14.90 -17.17 -32.41
C VAL A 153 15.34 -17.27 -30.95
N ARG A 154 16.06 -18.33 -30.56
CA ARG A 154 16.65 -18.44 -29.21
C ARG A 154 17.73 -17.39 -28.96
N GLU A 155 18.65 -17.19 -29.90
CA GLU A 155 19.69 -16.14 -29.78
C GLU A 155 19.08 -14.76 -29.56
N ILE A 156 18.00 -14.43 -30.29
CA ILE A 156 17.29 -13.15 -30.13
C ILE A 156 16.62 -13.06 -28.76
N LYS A 157 15.95 -14.14 -28.31
CA LYS A 157 15.28 -14.20 -27.00
C LYS A 157 16.29 -14.02 -25.87
N ASP A 158 17.39 -14.76 -25.92
CA ASP A 158 18.41 -14.73 -24.87
C ASP A 158 19.12 -13.36 -24.82
N PHE A 159 19.28 -12.69 -25.96
CA PHE A 159 19.75 -11.30 -26.02
C PHE A 159 18.76 -10.31 -25.39
N THR A 160 17.45 -10.49 -25.63
CA THR A 160 16.43 -9.59 -25.08
C THR A 160 16.17 -9.80 -23.59
N ASP A 161 16.37 -11.01 -23.06
CA ASP A 161 16.21 -11.32 -21.62
C ASP A 161 17.45 -10.93 -20.76
N SER A 162 18.57 -10.55 -21.39
CA SER A 162 19.83 -10.17 -20.72
C SER A 162 19.97 -8.65 -20.45
N TYR A 163 18.97 -7.85 -20.83
CA TYR A 163 18.86 -6.39 -20.59
C TYR A 163 17.63 -6.07 -19.75
#